data_AF-A0A4S8ME09-F1
#
_entry.id   AF-A0A4S8ME09-F1
#
_cell.length_a   1.000
_cell.length_b   1.000
_cell.length_c   1.000
_cell.angle_alpha   90.00
_cell.angle_beta   90.00
_cell.angle_gamma   90.00
#
_symmetry.space_group_name_H-M   'P 1'
#
loop_
_entity.id
_entity.type
_entity.pdbx_description
1 polymer ?
#
loop_
_entity_poly.entity_id
_entity_poly.type
_entity_poly.pdbx_seq_one_letter_code
_entity_poly.pdbx_strand_id
1 'polypeptide(L)'
;MISASTHAGNATPFSKRLESLLSSNMNSRRAESREWRNTYQIFPLAYADAALYDLEPPKVTTLYGIRVPQGPKQVVRYDDGTGDELPVPLGTTAFVSGKTMFEMLPPELKSLAVRARAKYAPRPFAGIKDAKAMSTGLGIATKGLDELDDWDEEKVKTYPFLWKNPITHNLHFMVHPCAVREIFVDPLPANVPKRETHLYPDGAHLTDLDGVRTLLYRMQRPAIAPRLVYPHDWNERDLMIFHNRGLMHSVVGLFREDDLRVFHQCNLAATDQPEGPNEEDRAGIYALMN
;
A
#
# COMPACT_ATOMS: atom_id res chain seq x y z
N MET A 1 28.67 -35.58 22.48
CA MET A 1 28.03 -36.12 21.27
C MET A 1 26.52 -36.10 21.48
N ILE A 2 25.87 -34.99 21.14
CA ILE A 2 24.42 -34.92 20.92
C ILE A 2 24.26 -34.06 19.66
N SER A 3 23.90 -34.75 18.60
CA SER A 3 23.57 -34.22 17.28
C SER A 3 22.22 -33.52 17.38
N ALA A 4 22.19 -32.22 17.08
CA ALA A 4 20.95 -31.48 16.85
C ALA A 4 20.84 -31.21 15.35
N SER A 5 19.93 -31.94 14.72
CA SER A 5 19.56 -31.85 13.31
C SER A 5 19.09 -30.45 12.96
N THR A 6 19.80 -29.78 12.05
CA THR A 6 19.37 -28.55 11.39
C THR A 6 18.30 -28.88 10.35
N HIS A 7 17.03 -28.61 10.66
CA HIS A 7 16.01 -28.39 9.63
C HIS A 7 15.95 -26.89 9.34
N ALA A 8 16.85 -26.45 8.45
CA ALA A 8 16.71 -25.18 7.77
C ALA A 8 15.51 -25.29 6.81
N GLY A 9 14.34 -24.85 7.25
CA GLY A 9 13.17 -24.70 6.40
C GLY A 9 13.48 -23.69 5.30
N ASN A 10 13.43 -24.16 4.05
CA ASN A 10 13.63 -23.37 2.85
C ASN A 10 12.71 -22.13 2.85
N ALA A 11 13.28 -20.94 3.04
CA ALA A 11 12.61 -19.70 2.67
C ALA A 11 12.35 -19.72 1.15
N THR A 12 11.09 -19.69 0.76
CA THR A 12 10.65 -19.79 -0.64
C THR A 12 11.20 -18.64 -1.51
N PRO A 13 11.54 -18.87 -2.79
CA PRO A 13 12.12 -17.88 -3.72
C PRO A 13 11.28 -16.62 -4.01
N PHE A 14 10.06 -16.51 -3.45
CA PHE A 14 9.08 -15.47 -3.77
C PHE A 14 9.46 -14.08 -3.21
N SER A 15 10.05 -14.00 -2.01
CA SER A 15 10.36 -12.71 -1.36
C SER A 15 11.46 -11.93 -2.08
N LYS A 16 12.52 -12.61 -2.55
CA LYS A 16 13.63 -11.97 -3.30
C LYS A 16 13.19 -11.39 -4.65
N ARG A 17 12.09 -11.90 -5.24
CA ARG A 17 11.63 -11.52 -6.58
C ARG A 17 10.69 -10.32 -6.57
N LEU A 18 9.95 -10.11 -5.48
CA LEU A 18 8.98 -9.01 -5.37
C LEU A 18 9.69 -7.65 -5.36
N GLU A 19 10.74 -7.48 -4.56
CA GLU A 19 11.50 -6.22 -4.51
C GLU A 19 12.27 -5.94 -5.79
N SER A 20 12.89 -6.95 -6.42
CA SER A 20 13.53 -6.76 -7.73
C SER A 20 12.54 -6.19 -8.75
N LEU A 21 11.29 -6.65 -8.74
CA LEU A 21 10.26 -6.20 -9.69
C LEU A 21 9.69 -4.81 -9.34
N LEU A 22 9.51 -4.49 -8.05
CA LEU A 22 8.99 -3.20 -7.60
C LEU A 22 10.07 -2.10 -7.62
N SER A 23 11.31 -2.43 -7.24
CA SER A 23 12.44 -1.48 -7.21
C SER A 23 13.08 -1.25 -8.58
N SER A 24 13.16 -2.26 -9.47
CA SER A 24 13.85 -2.10 -10.76
C SER A 24 12.98 -1.48 -11.86
N ASN A 25 11.64 -1.58 -11.77
CA ASN A 25 10.76 -1.19 -12.88
C ASN A 25 9.63 -0.22 -12.50
N MET A 26 9.13 -0.19 -11.26
CA MET A 26 8.02 0.71 -10.92
C MET A 26 8.47 2.11 -10.49
N ASN A 27 9.63 2.24 -9.84
CA ASN A 27 10.07 3.51 -9.24
C ASN A 27 11.44 4.02 -9.72
N SER A 28 12.28 3.20 -10.36
CA SER A 28 13.57 3.64 -10.89
C SER A 28 13.42 4.12 -12.34
N ARG A 29 12.84 5.30 -12.56
CA ARG A 29 13.14 6.00 -13.81
C ARG A 29 14.63 6.34 -13.79
N ARG A 30 15.39 5.80 -14.73
CA ARG A 30 16.76 6.24 -15.00
C ARG A 30 16.65 7.61 -15.67
N ALA A 31 17.15 8.64 -15.01
CA ALA A 31 17.11 10.00 -15.55
C ALA A 31 18.21 10.17 -16.61
N GLU A 32 17.87 10.74 -17.77
CA GLU A 32 18.89 11.24 -18.70
C GLU A 32 19.62 12.45 -18.08
N SER A 33 20.89 12.65 -18.44
CA SER A 33 21.86 13.54 -17.76
C SER A 33 21.44 15.00 -17.52
N ARG A 34 20.39 15.48 -18.19
CA ARG A 34 19.81 16.83 -18.04
C ARG A 34 18.66 16.94 -17.01
N GLU A 35 17.97 15.84 -16.68
CA GLU A 35 16.79 15.84 -15.78
C GLU A 35 17.15 15.79 -14.29
N TRP A 36 18.39 15.40 -13.96
CA TRP A 36 18.89 15.27 -12.57
C TRP A 36 18.91 16.57 -11.76
N ARG A 37 18.91 17.75 -12.41
CA ARG A 37 19.13 19.03 -11.74
C ARG A 37 17.88 19.67 -11.14
N ASN A 38 16.69 19.23 -11.52
CA ASN A 38 15.41 19.81 -11.07
C ASN A 38 14.41 18.74 -10.59
N THR A 39 14.87 17.55 -10.19
CA THR A 39 14.12 16.28 -10.23
C THR A 39 12.77 16.28 -9.52
N TYR A 40 11.71 16.26 -10.33
CA TYR A 40 10.32 16.03 -9.97
C TYR A 40 10.09 14.52 -9.95
N GLN A 41 9.70 13.98 -8.80
CA GLN A 41 9.25 12.58 -8.73
C GLN A 41 7.81 12.52 -8.29
N ILE A 42 7.01 11.72 -8.96
CA ILE A 42 5.65 11.42 -8.54
C ILE A 42 5.72 10.50 -7.32
N PHE A 43 4.98 10.78 -6.24
CA PHE A 43 4.96 9.94 -5.03
C PHE A 43 4.62 8.49 -5.44
N PRO A 44 5.55 7.56 -5.49
CA PRO A 44 5.21 6.25 -5.96
C PRO A 44 4.29 5.57 -4.95
N LEU A 45 3.26 4.92 -5.47
CA LEU A 45 2.30 4.04 -4.81
C LEU A 45 2.60 3.70 -3.35
N ALA A 46 1.78 4.17 -2.41
CA ALA A 46 1.74 3.61 -1.08
C ALA A 46 1.23 2.16 -1.13
N TYR A 47 2.02 1.22 -0.63
CA TYR A 47 1.63 -0.19 -0.49
C TYR A 47 2.05 -0.72 0.88
N ALA A 48 1.44 -1.82 1.33
CA ALA A 48 2.00 -2.65 2.40
C ALA A 48 2.62 -3.91 1.78
N ASP A 49 3.65 -4.46 2.39
CA ASP A 49 4.22 -5.71 1.90
C ASP A 49 3.17 -6.81 2.05
N ALA A 50 2.77 -7.44 0.95
CA ALA A 50 1.85 -8.56 0.95
C ALA A 50 1.97 -9.25 -0.40
N ALA A 51 1.80 -10.58 -0.44
CA ALA A 51 1.66 -11.27 -1.71
C ALA A 51 0.32 -10.94 -2.38
N LEU A 52 -0.71 -10.67 -1.55
CA LEU A 52 -2.12 -10.48 -1.95
C LEU A 52 -2.68 -11.64 -2.79
N TYR A 53 -2.00 -12.78 -2.72
CA TYR A 53 -2.28 -14.01 -3.44
C TYR A 53 -1.62 -15.17 -2.68
N ASP A 54 -2.37 -16.23 -2.39
CA ASP A 54 -1.96 -17.44 -1.65
C ASP A 54 -1.56 -17.17 -0.18
N LEU A 55 -0.59 -16.28 0.05
CA LEU A 55 0.00 -15.96 1.35
C LEU A 55 -0.65 -14.76 2.04
N GLU A 56 -0.74 -14.83 3.37
CA GLU A 56 -1.31 -13.76 4.18
C GLU A 56 -0.32 -12.61 4.43
N PRO A 57 -0.81 -11.35 4.52
CA PRO A 57 0.03 -10.18 4.76
C PRO A 57 0.87 -10.32 6.04
N PRO A 58 2.20 -10.11 5.97
CA PRO A 58 3.07 -10.10 7.14
C PRO A 58 2.63 -9.07 8.17
N LYS A 59 2.80 -9.40 9.46
CA LYS A 59 2.56 -8.46 10.57
C LYS A 59 3.67 -7.42 10.70
N VAL A 60 4.91 -7.86 10.46
CA VAL A 60 6.12 -7.07 10.62
C VAL A 60 6.98 -7.23 9.37
N THR A 61 7.54 -6.12 8.91
CA THR A 61 8.60 -6.09 7.91
C THR A 61 9.87 -5.56 8.56
N THR A 62 11.01 -6.09 8.15
CA THR A 62 12.32 -5.51 8.46
C THR A 62 13.07 -5.09 7.20
N LEU A 63 13.77 -3.97 7.30
CA LEU A 63 14.67 -3.44 6.27
C LEU A 63 16.01 -3.09 6.91
N TYR A 64 17.10 -3.64 6.39
CA TYR A 64 18.45 -3.37 6.86
C TYR A 64 19.30 -2.78 5.73
N GLY A 65 19.80 -1.56 5.92
CA GLY A 65 20.60 -0.84 4.92
C GLY A 65 22.01 -1.39 4.80
N ILE A 66 22.35 -2.02 3.67
CA ILE A 66 23.70 -2.52 3.40
C ILE A 66 24.54 -1.47 2.68
N ARG A 67 24.00 -0.93 1.58
CA ARG A 67 24.58 0.17 0.82
C ARG A 67 23.48 1.19 0.57
N VAL A 68 23.68 2.40 1.04
CA VAL A 68 22.70 3.48 0.93
C VAL A 68 23.31 4.58 0.07
N PRO A 69 22.68 4.94 -1.07
CA PRO A 69 23.20 6.02 -1.91
C PRO A 69 23.12 7.35 -1.17
N GLN A 70 24.15 8.18 -1.35
CA GLN A 70 24.25 9.49 -0.72
C GLN A 70 24.24 10.57 -1.80
N GLY A 71 23.54 11.67 -1.55
CA GLY A 71 23.39 12.73 -2.53
C GLY A 71 22.54 13.88 -2.05
N PRO A 72 22.32 14.91 -2.88
CA PRO A 72 21.43 16.00 -2.55
C PRO A 72 20.00 15.49 -2.35
N LYS A 73 19.25 16.19 -1.50
CA LYS A 73 17.80 15.95 -1.36
C LYS A 73 17.10 16.13 -2.70
N GLN A 74 16.08 15.33 -2.94
CA GLN A 74 15.19 15.40 -4.08
C GLN A 74 13.80 15.90 -3.64
N VAL A 75 12.93 16.21 -4.59
CA VAL A 75 11.57 16.68 -4.29
C VAL A 75 10.55 15.79 -5.00
N VAL A 76 9.68 15.19 -4.20
CA VAL A 76 8.49 14.50 -4.69
C VAL A 76 7.39 15.54 -4.93
N ARG A 77 6.75 15.53 -6.10
CA ARG A 77 5.61 16.38 -6.45
C ARG A 77 4.36 15.54 -6.70
N TYR A 78 3.22 16.11 -6.40
CA TYR A 78 1.92 15.51 -6.66
C TYR A 78 1.31 16.20 -7.90
N ASP A 79 1.26 15.50 -9.04
CA ASP A 79 0.73 16.07 -10.29
C ASP A 79 -0.81 15.97 -10.35
N ASP A 80 -1.48 16.43 -9.29
CA ASP A 80 -2.94 16.46 -9.14
C ASP A 80 -3.50 17.88 -9.02
N GLY A 81 -2.65 18.89 -9.26
CA GLY A 81 -3.01 20.29 -9.22
C GLY A 81 -2.97 20.93 -7.83
N THR A 82 -2.63 20.19 -6.76
CA THR A 82 -2.51 20.80 -5.42
C THR A 82 -1.24 21.64 -5.27
N GLY A 83 -0.21 21.37 -6.07
CA GLY A 83 1.12 21.97 -5.91
C GLY A 83 1.89 21.44 -4.70
N ASP A 84 1.46 20.31 -4.12
CA ASP A 84 2.16 19.69 -3.00
C ASP A 84 3.57 19.24 -3.42
N GLU A 85 4.54 19.55 -2.55
CA GLU A 85 5.93 19.13 -2.69
C GLU A 85 6.43 18.53 -1.37
N LEU A 86 7.16 17.42 -1.47
CA LEU A 86 7.78 16.74 -0.33
C LEU A 86 9.29 16.59 -0.59
N PRO A 87 10.13 17.37 0.10
CA PRO A 87 11.57 17.18 0.08
C PRO A 87 11.94 15.83 0.74
N VAL A 88 12.74 15.02 0.05
CA VAL A 88 13.13 13.68 0.49
C VAL A 88 14.63 13.43 0.35
N PRO A 89 15.24 12.65 1.25
CA PRO A 89 16.59 12.13 1.04
C PRO A 89 16.66 11.19 -0.18
N LEU A 90 17.85 11.06 -0.78
CA LEU A 90 18.06 10.13 -1.89
C LEU A 90 17.85 8.68 -1.42
N GLY A 91 17.01 7.93 -2.14
CA GLY A 91 16.77 6.51 -1.86
C GLY A 91 16.02 6.23 -0.55
N THR A 92 15.25 7.22 -0.07
CA THR A 92 14.43 7.11 1.14
C THR A 92 13.33 6.05 1.01
N THR A 93 12.84 5.60 2.16
CA THR A 93 11.54 4.91 2.25
C THR A 93 10.56 5.86 2.95
N ALA A 94 9.51 6.24 2.24
CA ALA A 94 8.44 7.09 2.74
C ALA A 94 7.35 6.23 3.39
N PHE A 95 6.92 6.58 4.59
CA PHE A 95 5.88 5.89 5.35
C PHE A 95 4.66 6.78 5.57
N VAL A 96 3.48 6.16 5.55
CA VAL A 96 2.21 6.79 5.90
C VAL A 96 1.39 5.89 6.82
N SER A 97 0.62 6.51 7.71
CA SER A 97 -0.16 5.82 8.74
C SER A 97 -1.56 5.45 8.22
N GLY A 98 -1.88 4.15 8.20
CA GLY A 98 -3.22 3.67 7.87
C GLY A 98 -4.27 4.14 8.88
N LYS A 99 -3.89 4.33 10.15
CA LYS A 99 -4.78 4.89 11.18
C LYS A 99 -5.13 6.34 10.86
N THR A 100 -4.12 7.18 10.63
CA THR A 100 -4.32 8.59 10.30
C THR A 100 -5.15 8.72 9.02
N MET A 101 -4.92 7.83 8.05
CA MET A 101 -5.71 7.79 6.83
C MET A 101 -7.18 7.53 7.10
N PHE A 102 -7.53 6.55 7.94
CA PHE A 102 -8.92 6.32 8.33
C PHE A 102 -9.51 7.51 9.12
N GLU A 103 -8.77 8.06 10.08
CA GLU A 103 -9.23 9.17 10.92
C GLU A 103 -9.55 10.43 10.11
N MET A 104 -8.81 10.66 9.02
CA MET A 104 -9.00 11.81 8.12
C MET A 104 -10.15 11.64 7.11
N LEU A 105 -10.70 10.44 6.94
CA LEU A 105 -11.84 10.26 6.05
C LEU A 105 -13.04 11.08 6.55
N PRO A 106 -13.78 11.74 5.64
CA PRO A 106 -15.05 12.35 6.01
C PRO A 106 -16.08 11.27 6.40
N PRO A 107 -17.13 11.61 7.17
CA PRO A 107 -18.05 10.63 7.78
C PRO A 107 -18.65 9.64 6.77
N GLU A 108 -19.04 10.09 5.58
CA GLU A 108 -19.61 9.26 4.53
C GLU A 108 -18.61 8.21 3.99
N LEU A 109 -17.33 8.56 3.92
CA LEU A 109 -16.26 7.64 3.53
C LEU A 109 -15.86 6.72 4.67
N LYS A 110 -15.97 7.14 5.93
CA LYS A 110 -15.81 6.23 7.08
C LYS A 110 -16.88 5.14 7.09
N SER A 111 -18.14 5.53 6.86
CA SER A 111 -19.27 4.60 6.78
C SER A 111 -19.17 3.62 5.60
N LEU A 112 -18.60 4.06 4.48
CA LEU A 112 -18.21 3.17 3.39
C LEU A 112 -17.08 2.23 3.82
N ALA A 113 -15.99 2.76 4.38
CA ALA A 113 -14.79 1.99 4.70
C ALA A 113 -15.06 0.85 5.69
N VAL A 114 -15.93 1.05 6.70
CA VAL A 114 -16.25 0.00 7.69
C VAL A 114 -17.09 -1.16 7.12
N ARG A 115 -17.66 -1.01 5.92
CA ARG A 115 -18.46 -2.03 5.22
C ARG A 115 -17.81 -2.57 3.96
N ALA A 116 -16.65 -2.03 3.59
CA ALA A 116 -16.02 -2.31 2.31
C ALA A 116 -14.95 -3.41 2.42
N ARG A 117 -14.85 -4.22 1.37
CA ARG A 117 -13.84 -5.27 1.18
C ARG A 117 -13.21 -5.12 -0.20
N ALA A 118 -11.89 -5.21 -0.28
CA ALA A 118 -11.13 -5.16 -1.52
C ALA A 118 -10.77 -6.57 -1.96
N LYS A 119 -11.09 -6.94 -3.20
CA LYS A 119 -10.59 -8.14 -3.87
C LYS A 119 -9.45 -7.76 -4.80
N TYR A 120 -8.35 -8.49 -4.70
CA TYR A 120 -7.12 -8.17 -5.40
C TYR A 120 -6.99 -8.96 -6.70
N ALA A 121 -6.19 -8.45 -7.62
CA ALA A 121 -5.83 -9.19 -8.83
C ALA A 121 -4.96 -10.40 -8.48
N PRO A 122 -5.05 -11.51 -9.23
CA PRO A 122 -4.18 -12.66 -9.05
C PRO A 122 -2.73 -12.28 -9.33
N ARG A 123 -1.79 -12.70 -8.47
CA ARG A 123 -0.35 -12.41 -8.60
C ARG A 123 -0.10 -10.93 -9.01
N PRO A 124 -0.62 -9.95 -8.25
CA PRO A 124 -0.82 -8.58 -8.75
C PRO A 124 0.49 -7.91 -9.19
N PHE A 125 1.58 -8.17 -8.46
CA PHE A 125 2.90 -7.61 -8.77
C PHE A 125 3.58 -8.23 -10.00
N ALA A 126 3.12 -9.41 -10.46
CA ALA A 126 3.58 -9.98 -11.73
C ALA A 126 2.92 -9.27 -12.92
N GLY A 127 1.61 -9.03 -12.88
CA GLY A 127 0.87 -8.34 -13.94
C GLY A 127 1.19 -6.85 -14.05
N ILE A 128 1.65 -6.25 -12.97
CA ILE A 128 1.99 -4.82 -12.89
C ILE A 128 3.42 -4.52 -13.39
N LYS A 129 4.27 -5.53 -13.57
CA LYS A 129 5.71 -5.37 -13.87
C LYS A 129 6.03 -4.41 -15.02
N ASP A 130 5.19 -4.36 -16.03
CA ASP A 130 5.38 -3.56 -17.26
C ASP A 130 4.46 -2.33 -17.33
N ALA A 131 3.66 -2.08 -16.29
CA ALA A 131 2.65 -1.04 -16.25
C ALA A 131 3.22 0.27 -15.66
N LYS A 132 2.93 1.40 -16.32
CA LYS A 132 3.45 2.72 -15.91
C LYS A 132 2.71 3.23 -14.67
N ALA A 133 3.43 3.61 -13.62
CA ALA A 133 2.85 4.32 -12.48
C ALA A 133 2.15 5.61 -12.93
N MET A 134 0.98 5.92 -12.36
CA MET A 134 0.28 7.18 -12.62
C MET A 134 1.04 8.36 -12.01
N SER A 135 0.98 9.54 -12.64
CA SER A 135 1.63 10.77 -12.17
C SER A 135 1.02 11.41 -10.91
N THR A 136 -0.12 10.90 -10.45
CA THR A 136 -0.80 11.40 -9.24
C THR A 136 -0.33 10.71 -7.95
N GLY A 137 0.54 9.72 -8.08
CA GLY A 137 1.15 8.99 -6.97
C GLY A 137 0.31 7.90 -6.31
N LEU A 138 -0.85 7.62 -6.89
CA LEU A 138 -1.73 6.51 -6.53
C LEU A 138 -2.24 5.87 -7.83
N GLY A 139 -2.15 4.55 -7.92
CA GLY A 139 -2.55 3.78 -9.09
C GLY A 139 -1.48 3.59 -10.17
N ILE A 140 -1.83 2.75 -11.14
CA ILE A 140 -1.01 2.34 -12.28
C ILE A 140 -1.88 2.49 -13.51
N ALA A 141 -1.32 2.85 -14.67
CA ALA A 141 -2.08 2.91 -15.92
C ALA A 141 -2.86 1.60 -16.14
N THR A 142 -4.14 1.71 -16.52
CA THR A 142 -5.19 0.67 -16.49
C THR A 142 -4.92 -0.61 -17.29
N LYS A 143 -3.77 -0.73 -17.97
CA LYS A 143 -3.44 -1.87 -18.83
C LYS A 143 -2.58 -2.89 -18.08
N GLY A 144 -2.97 -4.17 -18.10
CA GLY A 144 -2.10 -5.30 -17.72
C GLY A 144 -2.53 -6.18 -16.53
N LEU A 145 -3.67 -5.92 -15.87
CA LEU A 145 -4.14 -6.77 -14.74
C LEU A 145 -4.88 -8.06 -15.19
N ASP A 146 -5.32 -8.13 -16.45
CA ASP A 146 -6.16 -9.21 -16.97
C ASP A 146 -5.44 -10.24 -17.87
N GLU A 147 -4.14 -10.04 -18.15
CA GLU A 147 -3.36 -10.86 -19.09
C GLU A 147 -2.46 -11.89 -18.39
N LEU A 148 -2.93 -12.48 -17.29
CA LEU A 148 -2.19 -13.53 -16.59
C LEU A 148 -2.81 -14.90 -16.89
N ASP A 149 -2.11 -15.72 -17.67
CA ASP A 149 -2.44 -17.13 -17.86
C ASP A 149 -2.11 -17.94 -16.60
N ASP A 150 -2.87 -18.99 -16.31
CA ASP A 150 -2.63 -19.98 -15.25
C ASP A 150 -2.52 -19.41 -13.83
N TRP A 151 -3.65 -18.99 -13.25
CA TRP A 151 -3.79 -18.70 -11.83
C TRP A 151 -5.03 -19.37 -11.25
N ASP A 152 -4.96 -19.62 -9.95
CA ASP A 152 -6.03 -20.22 -9.15
C ASP A 152 -6.87 -19.14 -8.46
N GLU A 153 -8.18 -19.14 -8.70
CA GLU A 153 -9.15 -18.22 -8.10
C GLU A 153 -9.24 -18.40 -6.58
N GLU A 154 -9.08 -19.62 -6.06
CA GLU A 154 -9.17 -19.89 -4.62
C GLU A 154 -8.05 -19.20 -3.83
N LYS A 155 -6.95 -18.86 -4.52
CA LYS A 155 -5.80 -18.17 -3.95
C LYS A 155 -5.94 -16.65 -3.99
N VAL A 156 -6.93 -16.11 -4.71
CA VAL A 156 -7.21 -14.68 -4.75
C VAL A 156 -7.72 -14.24 -3.39
N LYS A 157 -7.13 -13.19 -2.86
CA LYS A 157 -7.47 -12.69 -1.53
C LYS A 157 -8.50 -11.57 -1.61
N THR A 158 -9.39 -11.57 -0.62
CA THR A 158 -10.31 -10.46 -0.36
C THR A 158 -10.13 -10.05 1.10
N TYR A 159 -9.82 -8.78 1.36
CA TYR A 159 -9.60 -8.26 2.71
C TYR A 159 -10.55 -7.10 3.01
N PRO A 160 -10.90 -6.87 4.30
CA PRO A 160 -11.59 -5.64 4.69
C PRO A 160 -10.72 -4.42 4.37
N PHE A 161 -11.37 -3.29 4.07
CA PHE A 161 -10.68 -2.01 3.86
C PHE A 161 -9.91 -1.56 5.09
N LEU A 162 -10.49 -1.83 6.26
CA LEU A 162 -9.95 -1.44 7.54
C LEU A 162 -9.43 -2.67 8.27
N TRP A 163 -8.18 -2.62 8.71
CA TRP A 163 -7.56 -3.67 9.51
C TRP A 163 -7.51 -3.20 10.97
N LYS A 164 -8.07 -4.01 11.87
CA LYS A 164 -8.09 -3.73 13.30
C LYS A 164 -6.76 -4.13 13.92
N ASN A 165 -6.14 -3.20 14.64
CA ASN A 165 -4.94 -3.50 15.40
C ASN A 165 -5.35 -4.28 16.67
N PRO A 166 -4.82 -5.50 16.91
CA PRO A 166 -5.28 -6.33 18.03
C PRO A 166 -4.85 -5.82 19.41
N ILE A 167 -3.88 -4.90 19.48
CA ILE A 167 -3.36 -4.34 20.74
C ILE A 167 -4.02 -3.01 21.07
N THR A 168 -4.13 -2.13 20.07
CA THR A 168 -4.65 -0.76 20.28
C THR A 168 -6.13 -0.62 19.92
N HIS A 169 -6.70 -1.64 19.28
CA HIS A 169 -8.07 -1.68 18.74
C HIS A 169 -8.40 -0.59 17.70
N ASN A 170 -7.43 0.23 17.31
CA ASN A 170 -7.59 1.22 16.26
C ASN A 170 -7.82 0.53 14.90
N LEU A 171 -8.61 1.19 14.05
CA LEU A 171 -8.81 0.80 12.65
C LEU A 171 -7.80 1.50 11.75
N HIS A 172 -7.18 0.75 10.85
CA HIS A 172 -6.20 1.25 9.88
C HIS A 172 -6.72 1.01 8.46
N PHE A 173 -6.75 2.05 7.63
CA PHE A 173 -7.06 1.91 6.20
C PHE A 173 -5.89 1.26 5.47
N MET A 174 -6.09 0.02 5.00
CA MET A 174 -5.03 -0.85 4.47
C MET A 174 -5.44 -1.45 3.12
N VAL A 175 -5.62 -0.59 2.12
CA VAL A 175 -5.99 -0.98 0.75
C VAL A 175 -4.88 -0.62 -0.24
N HIS A 176 -4.50 -1.55 -1.11
CA HIS A 176 -3.44 -1.39 -2.11
C HIS A 176 -4.01 -0.95 -3.46
N PRO A 177 -4.08 0.35 -3.77
CA PRO A 177 -4.84 0.86 -4.92
C PRO A 177 -4.37 0.33 -6.28
N CYS A 178 -3.10 -0.06 -6.39
CA CYS A 178 -2.56 -0.64 -7.63
C CYS A 178 -3.02 -2.08 -7.90
N ALA A 179 -3.37 -2.83 -6.84
CA ALA A 179 -3.64 -4.26 -6.91
C ALA A 179 -5.13 -4.60 -6.74
N VAL A 180 -5.97 -3.66 -6.32
CA VAL A 180 -7.42 -3.88 -6.21
C VAL A 180 -8.03 -4.04 -7.60
N ARG A 181 -8.83 -5.10 -7.74
CA ARG A 181 -9.63 -5.39 -8.92
C ARG A 181 -11.11 -5.06 -8.71
N GLU A 182 -11.64 -5.37 -7.54
CA GLU A 182 -13.06 -5.20 -7.22
C GLU A 182 -13.23 -4.71 -5.78
N ILE A 183 -14.30 -3.95 -5.54
CA ILE A 183 -14.71 -3.54 -4.19
C ILE A 183 -16.11 -4.07 -3.92
N PHE A 184 -16.28 -4.78 -2.82
CA PHE A 184 -17.57 -5.15 -2.27
C PHE A 184 -17.93 -4.19 -1.13
N VAL A 185 -19.17 -3.74 -1.08
CA VAL A 185 -19.72 -2.92 0.01
C VAL A 185 -20.98 -3.60 0.52
N ASP A 186 -20.96 -4.04 1.77
CA ASP A 186 -22.15 -4.62 2.41
C ASP A 186 -23.19 -3.52 2.66
N PRO A 187 -24.51 -3.77 2.62
CA PRO A 187 -25.54 -2.76 2.88
C PRO A 187 -25.46 -2.17 4.28
N LEU A 188 -26.07 -0.99 4.48
CA LEU A 188 -26.27 -0.46 5.83
C LEU A 188 -27.21 -1.39 6.60
N PRO A 189 -26.98 -1.58 7.92
CA PRO A 189 -27.93 -2.29 8.77
C PRO A 189 -29.32 -1.65 8.72
N ALA A 190 -30.37 -2.47 8.78
CA ALA A 190 -31.76 -2.00 8.64
C ALA A 190 -32.18 -0.97 9.71
N ASN A 191 -31.52 -0.96 10.87
CA ASN A 191 -31.75 -0.03 11.97
C ASN A 191 -31.00 1.30 11.81
N VAL A 192 -30.17 1.47 10.78
CA VAL A 192 -29.47 2.74 10.48
C VAL A 192 -30.29 3.52 9.45
N PRO A 193 -30.80 4.72 9.78
CA PRO A 193 -31.56 5.53 8.82
C PRO A 193 -30.72 5.88 7.59
N LYS A 194 -31.22 5.54 6.41
CA LYS A 194 -30.58 5.93 5.14
C LYS A 194 -30.72 7.44 4.94
N ARG A 195 -29.62 8.09 4.58
CA ARG A 195 -29.54 9.54 4.31
C ARG A 195 -28.85 9.74 2.97
N GLU A 196 -29.09 10.90 2.35
CA GLU A 196 -28.49 11.26 1.06
C GLU A 196 -26.95 11.23 1.08
N THR A 197 -26.35 11.52 2.24
CA THR A 197 -24.89 11.48 2.42
C THR A 197 -24.31 10.05 2.47
N HIS A 198 -25.12 9.01 2.63
CA HIS A 198 -24.61 7.64 2.67
C HIS A 198 -24.25 7.15 1.27
N LEU A 199 -23.00 6.71 1.12
CA LEU A 199 -22.53 6.08 -0.10
C LEU A 199 -22.90 4.59 -0.09
N TYR A 200 -23.54 4.13 -1.16
CA TYR A 200 -23.97 2.73 -1.34
C TYR A 200 -24.76 2.19 -0.12
N PRO A 201 -25.89 2.82 0.25
CA PRO A 201 -26.67 2.42 1.43
C PRO A 201 -27.28 1.02 1.29
N ASP A 202 -27.57 0.60 0.05
CA ASP A 202 -28.08 -0.73 -0.30
C ASP A 202 -26.98 -1.77 -0.57
N GLY A 203 -25.72 -1.38 -0.37
CA GLY A 203 -24.56 -2.17 -0.77
C GLY A 203 -24.18 -1.92 -2.23
N ALA A 204 -23.01 -2.43 -2.62
CA ALA A 204 -22.50 -2.30 -3.97
C ALA A 204 -21.44 -3.35 -4.29
N HIS A 205 -21.28 -3.63 -5.58
CA HIS A 205 -20.15 -4.36 -6.13
C HIS A 205 -19.56 -3.51 -7.26
N LEU A 206 -18.38 -2.96 -7.01
CA LEU A 206 -17.68 -2.10 -7.95
C LEU A 206 -16.65 -2.93 -8.71
N THR A 207 -16.86 -3.08 -10.02
CA THR A 207 -15.98 -3.81 -10.95
C THR A 207 -15.33 -2.91 -11.99
N ASP A 208 -15.83 -1.67 -12.14
CA ASP A 208 -15.20 -0.66 -12.99
C ASP A 208 -13.90 -0.16 -12.33
N LEU A 209 -12.76 -0.48 -12.94
CA LEU A 209 -11.43 -0.16 -12.41
C LEU A 209 -11.20 1.35 -12.29
N ASP A 210 -11.77 2.16 -13.17
CA ASP A 210 -11.61 3.62 -13.11
C ASP A 210 -12.34 4.20 -11.88
N GLY A 211 -13.60 3.80 -11.68
CA GLY A 211 -14.37 4.13 -10.48
C GLY A 211 -13.73 3.63 -9.19
N VAL A 212 -13.21 2.40 -9.18
CA VAL A 212 -12.48 1.82 -8.04
C VAL A 212 -11.27 2.68 -7.68
N ARG A 213 -10.45 3.05 -8.67
CA ARG A 213 -9.22 3.81 -8.44
C ARG A 213 -9.51 5.26 -8.05
N THR A 214 -10.51 5.89 -8.67
CA THR A 214 -10.96 7.23 -8.31
C THR A 214 -11.47 7.28 -6.88
N LEU A 215 -12.22 6.27 -6.43
CA LEU A 215 -12.66 6.16 -5.04
C LEU A 215 -11.47 6.02 -4.09
N LEU A 216 -10.56 5.09 -4.35
CA LEU A 216 -9.38 4.88 -3.50
C LEU A 216 -8.48 6.12 -3.47
N TYR A 217 -8.30 6.80 -4.60
CA TYR A 217 -7.60 8.08 -4.67
C TYR A 217 -8.19 9.09 -3.70
N ARG A 218 -9.52 9.29 -3.77
CA ARG A 218 -10.24 10.23 -2.89
C ARG A 218 -10.06 9.89 -1.41
N MET A 219 -10.01 8.61 -1.07
CA MET A 219 -9.84 8.13 0.31
C MET A 219 -8.41 8.26 0.83
N GLN A 220 -7.40 8.00 -0.01
CA GLN A 220 -6.00 7.93 0.43
C GLN A 220 -5.24 9.25 0.26
N ARG A 221 -5.57 10.05 -0.76
CA ARG A 221 -4.82 11.27 -1.12
C ARG A 221 -4.67 12.28 0.03
N PRO A 222 -5.70 12.56 0.85
CA PRO A 222 -5.55 13.50 1.97
C PRO A 222 -4.50 13.07 2.99
N ALA A 223 -4.33 11.77 3.19
CA ALA A 223 -3.47 11.20 4.23
C ALA A 223 -2.02 10.99 3.77
N ILE A 224 -1.74 11.18 2.48
CA ILE A 224 -0.39 11.21 1.92
C ILE A 224 0.07 12.66 1.65
N ALA A 225 -0.64 13.67 2.14
CA ALA A 225 -0.16 15.06 2.05
C ALA A 225 1.26 15.18 2.65
N PRO A 226 2.16 16.01 2.10
CA PRO A 226 3.58 16.04 2.48
C PRO A 226 3.85 16.06 4.00
N ARG A 227 3.07 16.85 4.75
CA ARG A 227 3.18 16.98 6.22
C ARG A 227 2.86 15.70 7.01
N LEU A 228 2.27 14.69 6.38
CA LEU A 228 1.86 13.41 6.99
C LEU A 228 2.75 12.25 6.57
N VAL A 229 3.69 12.49 5.65
CA VAL A 229 4.63 11.48 5.17
C VAL A 229 5.88 11.53 6.03
N TYR A 230 6.35 10.37 6.48
CA TYR A 230 7.65 10.22 7.12
C TYR A 230 8.67 9.67 6.10
N PRO A 231 9.52 10.53 5.49
CA PRO A 231 10.63 10.07 4.67
C PRO A 231 11.81 9.68 5.56
N HIS A 232 12.12 8.38 5.64
CA HIS A 232 13.24 7.91 6.44
C HIS A 232 14.58 8.19 5.74
N ASP A 233 15.45 8.95 6.40
CA ASP A 233 16.79 9.27 5.93
C ASP A 233 17.75 8.15 6.32
N TRP A 234 17.97 7.22 5.39
CA TRP A 234 18.72 6.00 5.64
C TRP A 234 20.22 6.27 5.82
N ASN A 235 20.83 5.61 6.80
CA ASN A 235 22.27 5.38 6.88
C ASN A 235 22.58 3.90 6.66
N GLU A 236 23.80 3.61 6.22
CA GLU A 236 24.28 2.22 6.22
C GLU A 236 24.20 1.66 7.65
N ARG A 237 23.72 0.43 7.76
CA ARG A 237 23.48 -0.32 9.00
C ARG A 237 22.29 0.11 9.84
N ASP A 238 21.47 1.05 9.36
CA ASP A 238 20.15 1.25 9.95
C ASP A 238 19.30 -0.02 9.78
N LEU A 239 18.64 -0.42 10.87
CA LEU A 239 17.64 -1.49 10.88
C LEU A 239 16.28 -0.86 11.22
N MET A 240 15.37 -0.91 10.27
CA MET A 240 13.99 -0.50 10.49
C MET A 240 13.08 -1.72 10.60
N ILE A 241 12.26 -1.73 11.64
CA ILE A 241 11.26 -2.74 11.92
C ILE A 241 9.93 -2.01 12.04
N PHE A 242 8.94 -2.38 11.24
CA PHE A 242 7.67 -1.66 11.21
C PHE A 242 6.47 -2.59 11.14
N HIS A 243 5.36 -2.13 11.71
CA HIS A 243 4.08 -2.85 11.73
C HIS A 243 3.40 -2.73 10.35
N ASN A 244 3.65 -3.72 9.50
CA ASN A 244 3.20 -3.74 8.11
C ASN A 244 1.68 -3.72 7.97
N ARG A 245 0.93 -4.22 8.96
CA ARG A 245 -0.55 -4.18 8.96
C ARG A 245 -1.16 -2.85 9.40
N GLY A 246 -0.35 -1.83 9.64
CA GLY A 246 -0.86 -0.51 10.04
C GLY A 246 -0.20 0.67 9.32
N LEU A 247 0.76 0.39 8.45
CA LEU A 247 1.54 1.37 7.69
C LEU A 247 1.53 0.98 6.23
N MET A 248 1.54 1.99 5.36
CA MET A 248 1.94 1.81 3.98
C MET A 248 3.24 2.55 3.74
N HIS A 249 4.03 2.06 2.79
CA HIS A 249 5.32 2.61 2.45
C HIS A 249 5.57 2.61 0.95
N SER A 250 6.58 3.39 0.57
CA SER A 250 7.07 3.42 -0.79
C SER A 250 8.54 3.82 -0.82
N VAL A 251 9.31 3.25 -1.73
CA VAL A 251 10.68 3.69 -1.99
C VAL A 251 10.60 4.89 -2.93
N VAL A 252 11.09 6.03 -2.48
CA VAL A 252 11.14 7.25 -3.28
C VAL A 252 12.60 7.69 -3.48
N GLY A 253 12.83 8.46 -4.53
CA GLY A 253 14.14 8.80 -5.06
C GLY A 253 14.30 8.33 -6.52
N LEU A 254 14.99 9.14 -7.32
CA LEU A 254 15.48 8.80 -8.64
C LEU A 254 16.98 8.54 -8.53
N PHE A 255 17.43 7.41 -9.06
CA PHE A 255 18.83 6.98 -9.00
C PHE A 255 19.54 7.25 -10.32
N ARG A 256 20.80 7.64 -10.25
CA ARG A 256 21.73 7.64 -11.39
C ARG A 256 22.07 6.20 -11.75
N GLU A 257 22.68 6.00 -12.92
CA GLU A 257 23.11 4.66 -13.35
C GLU A 257 24.16 4.04 -12.42
N ASP A 258 24.96 4.88 -11.76
CA ASP A 258 26.02 4.51 -10.83
C ASP A 258 25.60 4.50 -9.36
N ASP A 259 24.38 4.96 -9.04
CA ASP A 259 23.85 4.91 -7.67
C ASP A 259 23.50 3.46 -7.28
N LEU A 260 24.09 2.99 -6.19
CA LEU A 260 23.85 1.64 -5.68
C LEU A 260 23.04 1.68 -4.37
N ARG A 261 21.87 1.05 -4.38
CA ARG A 261 21.00 0.87 -3.20
C ARG A 261 20.82 -0.62 -2.90
N VAL A 262 21.37 -1.10 -1.79
CA VAL A 262 21.32 -2.51 -1.38
C VAL A 262 20.77 -2.62 0.03
N PHE A 263 19.71 -3.41 0.17
CA PHE A 263 19.02 -3.66 1.43
C PHE A 263 18.81 -5.15 1.62
N HIS A 264 18.81 -5.60 2.87
CA HIS A 264 18.23 -6.89 3.23
C HIS A 264 16.83 -6.66 3.78
N GLN A 265 15.84 -7.24 3.10
CA GLN A 265 14.46 -7.27 3.58
C GLN A 265 14.12 -8.66 4.12
N CYS A 266 13.38 -8.70 5.22
CA CYS A 266 12.72 -9.92 5.69
C CYS A 266 11.26 -9.63 6.00
N ASN A 267 10.38 -10.46 5.44
CA ASN A 267 8.97 -10.49 5.77
C ASN A 267 8.59 -11.94 6.01
N LEU A 268 7.89 -12.20 7.10
CA LEU A 268 7.37 -13.51 7.42
C LEU A 268 5.87 -13.51 7.15
N ALA A 269 5.44 -14.34 6.20
CA ALA A 269 4.01 -14.55 5.94
C ALA A 269 3.31 -14.90 7.25
N ALA A 270 2.18 -14.25 7.49
CA ALA A 270 1.42 -14.50 8.69
C ALA A 270 0.64 -15.83 8.60
N THR A 271 0.32 -16.41 9.74
CA THR A 271 -0.55 -17.59 9.84
C THR A 271 -2.03 -17.23 9.98
N ASP A 272 -2.34 -15.94 10.07
CA ASP A 272 -3.67 -15.39 10.28
C ASP A 272 -3.96 -14.25 9.31
N GLN A 273 -5.24 -13.96 9.11
CA GLN A 273 -5.72 -12.87 8.27
C GLN A 273 -5.85 -11.57 9.06
N PRO A 274 -5.74 -10.40 8.40
CA PRO A 274 -6.11 -9.14 9.03
C PRO A 274 -7.59 -9.16 9.45
N GLU A 275 -7.86 -8.87 10.72
CA GLU A 275 -9.22 -8.73 11.23
C GLU A 275 -9.80 -7.38 10.80
N GLY A 276 -11.09 -7.38 10.43
CA GLY A 276 -11.83 -6.17 10.06
C GLY A 276 -12.56 -5.51 11.23
N PRO A 277 -13.35 -4.46 10.95
CA PRO A 277 -14.22 -3.83 11.94
C PRO A 277 -15.32 -4.79 12.42
N ASN A 278 -15.53 -4.81 13.73
CA ASN A 278 -16.63 -5.54 14.37
C ASN A 278 -17.92 -4.71 14.39
N GLU A 279 -18.99 -5.24 15.00
CA GLU A 279 -20.29 -4.56 15.07
C GLU A 279 -20.24 -3.25 15.87
N GLU A 280 -19.47 -3.21 16.96
CA GLU A 280 -19.27 -2.02 17.80
C GLU A 280 -18.57 -0.91 17.03
N ASP A 281 -17.50 -1.24 16.31
CA ASP A 281 -16.76 -0.31 15.45
C ASP A 281 -17.69 0.32 14.40
N ARG A 282 -18.55 -0.49 13.76
CA ARG A 282 -19.53 -0.03 12.77
C ARG A 282 -20.57 0.88 13.40
N ALA A 283 -21.15 0.48 14.54
CA ALA A 283 -22.14 1.26 15.27
C ALA A 283 -21.60 2.65 15.67
N GLY A 284 -20.35 2.72 16.14
CA GLY A 284 -19.67 3.96 16.46
C GLY A 284 -19.57 4.91 15.26
N ILE A 285 -19.25 4.39 14.08
CA ILE A 285 -19.21 5.20 12.85
C ILE A 285 -20.60 5.66 12.40
N TYR A 286 -21.63 4.82 12.50
CA TYR A 286 -22.99 5.23 12.14
C TYR A 286 -23.52 6.32 13.07
N ALA A 287 -23.14 6.30 14.35
CA ALA A 287 -23.51 7.34 15.30
C ALA A 287 -22.91 8.72 14.95
N LEU A 288 -21.73 8.78 14.32
CA LEU A 288 -21.12 10.04 13.85
C LEU A 288 -21.87 10.66 12.67
N MET A 289 -22.66 9.86 11.95
CA MET A 289 -23.46 10.30 10.82
C MET A 289 -24.89 10.68 11.21
N ASN A 290 -25.27 10.49 12.49
CA ASN A 290 -26.62 10.73 13.00
C ASN A 290 -26.88 12.19 13.38
#